data_AF-A0A6G7CG80-F1
#
_entry.id   AF-A0A6G7CG80-F1
#
_cell.length_a   1.000
_cell.length_b   1.000
_cell.length_c   1.000
_cell.angle_alpha   90.00
_cell.angle_beta   90.00
_cell.angle_gamma   90.00
#
_symmetry.space_group_name_H-M   'P 1'
#
loop_
_entity.id
_entity.type
_entity.pdbx_description
1 polymer ?
#
loop_
_entity_poly.entity_id
_entity_poly.type
_entity_poly.pdbx_seq_one_letter_code
_entity_poly.pdbx_strand_id
1 'polypeptide(L)'
;MRKNIAKELTWINPKNERQAEWLTNYMVKQGLPVYREIDLDEHYLDYILNLKDHWQEGDDNAENRELARKAKNAWNNYAKRTDNYQVSIPRKYKKVFDRLAKKYDIPLSKLLPMLVNDELNRLEDKREKEKDYLPEVSRLNQQLEDKNNEIARLQTELYEKQLLISKFEKKQIEEDTTEQNPFSEFNEFE
;
A
#
# COMPACT_ATOMS: atom_id res chain seq x y z
N MET A 1 13.16 54.56 -3.62
CA MET A 1 13.44 53.56 -2.57
C MET A 1 13.87 52.26 -3.23
N ARG A 2 15.09 51.76 -2.97
CA ARG A 2 15.50 50.42 -3.45
C ARG A 2 14.61 49.39 -2.73
N LYS A 3 13.85 48.60 -3.49
CA LYS A 3 13.00 47.54 -2.95
C LYS A 3 13.94 46.40 -2.54
N ASN A 4 14.22 46.24 -1.26
CA ASN A 4 15.10 45.18 -0.78
C ASN A 4 14.37 43.82 -0.88
N ILE A 5 14.98 42.84 -1.52
CA ILE A 5 14.47 41.46 -1.62
C ILE A 5 14.12 40.86 -0.25
N ALA A 6 14.85 41.20 0.82
CA ALA A 6 14.55 40.76 2.18
C ALA A 6 13.12 41.13 2.63
N LYS A 7 12.57 42.27 2.17
CA LYS A 7 11.17 42.65 2.44
C LYS A 7 10.18 41.75 1.70
N GLU A 8 10.53 41.31 0.50
CA GLU A 8 9.70 40.43 -0.34
C GLU A 8 9.73 38.98 0.15
N LEU A 9 10.64 38.59 1.05
CA LEU A 9 10.75 37.24 1.64
C LEU A 9 10.13 37.10 3.04
N THR A 10 9.57 38.18 3.59
CA THR A 10 8.93 38.20 4.92
C THR A 10 7.74 37.25 5.07
N TRP A 11 7.17 36.77 3.97
CA TRP A 11 6.04 35.82 3.96
C TRP A 11 6.48 34.36 4.17
N ILE A 12 7.78 34.06 4.07
CA ILE A 12 8.32 32.72 4.31
C ILE A 12 8.41 32.50 5.82
N ASN A 13 7.63 31.57 6.34
CA ASN A 13 7.68 31.16 7.75
C ASN A 13 8.57 29.91 7.89
N PRO A 14 9.74 30.01 8.54
CA PRO A 14 10.65 28.88 8.73
C PRO A 14 10.03 27.71 9.49
N LYS A 15 9.01 27.97 10.32
CA LYS A 15 8.34 26.97 11.17
C LYS A 15 7.14 26.30 10.48
N ASN A 16 6.91 26.58 9.20
CA ASN A 16 5.79 26.02 8.46
C ASN A 16 6.30 24.93 7.50
N GLU A 17 6.27 23.68 7.97
CA GLU A 17 6.73 22.49 7.22
C GLU A 17 6.08 22.38 5.84
N ARG A 18 4.77 22.62 5.76
CA ARG A 18 4.02 22.61 4.49
C ARG A 18 4.49 23.70 3.53
N GLN A 19 4.88 24.87 4.05
CA GLN A 19 5.45 25.95 3.25
C GLN A 19 6.86 25.60 2.78
N ALA A 20 7.64 24.88 3.60
CA ALA A 20 8.95 24.35 3.25
C ALA A 20 8.85 23.43 2.03
N GLU A 21 8.04 22.37 2.16
CA GLU A 21 7.85 21.35 1.12
C GLU A 21 7.35 21.97 -0.19
N TRP A 22 6.38 22.88 -0.09
CA TRP A 22 5.86 23.58 -1.26
C TRP A 22 6.94 24.44 -1.94
N LEU A 23 7.74 25.18 -1.16
CA LEU A 23 8.76 26.08 -1.69
C LEU A 23 9.86 25.28 -2.40
N THR A 24 10.31 24.17 -1.81
CA THR A 24 11.25 23.22 -2.43
C THR A 24 10.76 22.78 -3.80
N ASN A 25 9.52 22.28 -3.86
CA ASN A 25 8.91 21.82 -5.10
C ASN A 25 8.74 22.94 -6.13
N TYR A 26 8.38 24.14 -5.68
CA TYR A 26 8.26 25.31 -6.54
C TYR A 26 9.60 25.69 -7.16
N MET A 27 10.68 25.70 -6.38
CA MET A 27 12.02 26.06 -6.85
C MET A 27 12.58 25.04 -7.84
N VAL A 28 12.43 23.73 -7.57
CA VAL A 28 12.77 22.67 -8.54
C VAL A 28 12.04 22.90 -9.86
N LYS A 29 10.74 23.21 -9.81
CA LYS A 29 9.92 23.44 -11.00
C LYS A 29 10.32 24.69 -11.78
N GLN A 30 10.84 25.72 -11.10
CA GLN A 30 11.37 26.91 -11.76
C GLN A 30 12.81 26.72 -12.29
N GLY A 31 13.40 25.53 -12.13
CA GLY A 31 14.77 25.25 -12.58
C GLY A 31 15.84 25.91 -11.72
N LEU A 32 15.49 26.30 -10.48
CA LEU A 32 16.43 26.91 -9.55
C LEU A 32 17.22 25.82 -8.81
N PRO A 33 18.49 26.09 -8.46
CA PRO A 33 19.28 25.16 -7.67
C PRO A 33 18.58 24.95 -6.32
N VAL A 34 18.33 23.68 -6.02
CA VAL A 34 17.86 23.22 -4.73
C VAL A 34 18.92 22.28 -4.20
N TYR A 35 19.42 22.53 -2.99
CA TYR A 35 20.23 21.55 -2.27
C TYR A 35 19.38 20.30 -2.05
N ARG A 36 19.60 19.28 -2.89
CA ARG A 36 18.83 18.01 -2.87
C ARG A 36 19.32 17.03 -1.81
N GLU A 37 20.39 17.37 -1.09
CA GLU A 37 21.01 16.48 -0.10
C GLU A 37 20.48 16.69 1.32
N ILE A 38 19.55 17.62 1.53
CA ILE A 38 18.95 17.84 2.84
C ILE A 38 17.73 16.92 2.95
N ASP A 39 17.82 15.96 3.86
CA ASP A 39 16.69 15.16 4.28
C ASP A 39 15.62 16.10 4.87
N LEU A 40 14.53 16.27 4.14
CA LEU A 40 13.47 17.22 4.49
C LEU A 40 12.76 16.82 5.78
N ASP A 41 12.87 15.55 6.20
CA ASP A 41 12.22 15.03 7.39
C ASP A 41 12.93 15.46 8.70
N GLU A 42 14.26 15.69 8.68
CA GLU A 42 15.03 16.07 9.88
C GLU A 42 15.52 17.53 9.89
N HIS A 43 15.65 18.19 8.73
CA HIS A 43 16.37 19.47 8.61
C HIS A 43 15.65 20.57 7.78
N TYR A 44 14.31 20.54 7.71
CA TYR A 44 13.53 21.53 6.91
C TYR A 44 13.73 23.00 7.34
N LEU A 45 13.96 23.24 8.64
CA LEU A 45 14.15 24.58 9.21
C LEU A 45 15.45 25.22 8.72
N ASP A 46 16.54 24.45 8.78
CA ASP A 46 17.86 24.86 8.28
C ASP A 46 17.82 25.06 6.76
N TYR A 47 17.07 24.23 6.05
CA TYR A 47 16.84 24.38 4.61
C TYR A 47 16.13 25.69 4.24
N ILE A 48 15.03 26.05 4.93
CA ILE A 48 14.31 27.30 4.66
C ILE A 48 15.18 28.52 5.00
N LEU A 49 15.94 28.46 6.10
CA LEU A 49 16.86 29.54 6.47
C LEU A 49 17.96 29.70 5.41
N ASN A 50 18.59 28.61 4.98
CA ASN A 50 19.58 28.62 3.90
C ASN A 50 19.01 29.14 2.57
N LEU A 51 17.77 28.79 2.22
CA LEU A 51 17.11 29.33 1.02
C LEU A 51 16.86 30.84 1.12
N LYS A 52 16.42 31.29 2.30
CA LYS A 52 16.18 32.69 2.57
C LYS A 52 17.49 33.48 2.52
N ASP A 53 18.56 32.91 3.03
CA ASP A 53 19.90 33.51 3.01
C ASP A 53 20.48 33.50 1.60
N HIS A 54 20.39 32.39 0.85
CA HIS A 54 20.82 32.31 -0.55
C HIS A 54 20.09 33.33 -1.45
N TRP A 55 18.78 33.53 -1.25
CA TRP A 55 18.03 34.56 -1.97
C TRP A 55 18.31 35.99 -1.50
N GLN A 56 18.83 36.19 -0.28
CA GLN A 56 19.28 37.49 0.21
C GLN A 56 20.72 37.81 -0.22
N GLU A 57 21.56 36.80 -0.38
CA GLU A 57 22.95 36.90 -0.85
C GLU A 57 23.04 37.03 -2.38
N GLY A 58 22.04 36.54 -3.12
CA GLY A 58 21.92 36.80 -4.55
C GLY A 58 21.75 38.30 -4.86
N ASP A 59 22.18 38.73 -6.05
CA ASP A 59 22.03 40.13 -6.47
C ASP A 59 20.58 40.62 -6.28
N ASP A 60 20.40 41.75 -5.57
CA ASP A 60 19.12 42.47 -5.41
C ASP A 60 18.68 43.10 -6.75
N ASN A 61 18.47 42.24 -7.74
CA ASN A 61 18.11 42.57 -9.10
C ASN A 61 16.59 42.48 -9.31
N ALA A 62 16.11 43.00 -10.44
CA ALA A 62 14.67 43.01 -10.72
C ALA A 62 14.09 41.59 -10.86
N GLU A 63 14.87 40.65 -11.37
CA GLU A 63 14.45 39.27 -11.66
C GLU A 63 14.19 38.47 -10.39
N ASN A 64 15.12 38.51 -9.43
CA ASN A 64 14.98 37.83 -8.15
C ASN A 64 13.80 38.38 -7.33
N ARG A 65 13.54 39.69 -7.41
CA ARG A 65 12.35 40.30 -6.77
C ARG A 65 11.04 39.88 -7.43
N GLU A 66 11.04 39.76 -8.76
CA GLU A 66 9.86 39.29 -9.48
C GLU A 66 9.59 37.80 -9.21
N LEU A 67 10.64 36.99 -9.13
CA LEU A 67 10.57 35.59 -8.74
C LEU A 67 10.00 35.42 -7.32
N ALA A 68 10.50 36.17 -6.34
CA ALA A 68 9.99 36.15 -4.97
C ALA A 68 8.51 36.54 -4.91
N ARG A 69 8.08 37.53 -5.70
CA ARG A 69 6.67 37.94 -5.79
C ARG A 69 5.79 36.86 -6.43
N LYS A 70 6.27 36.22 -7.50
CA LYS A 70 5.58 35.09 -8.16
C LYS A 70 5.44 33.91 -7.21
N ALA A 71 6.50 33.58 -6.46
CA ALA A 71 6.48 32.54 -5.43
C ALA A 71 5.44 32.85 -4.35
N LYS A 72 5.43 34.07 -3.80
CA LYS A 72 4.44 34.51 -2.81
C LYS A 72 3.00 34.36 -3.31
N ASN A 73 2.73 34.81 -4.54
CA ASN A 73 1.39 34.70 -5.13
C ASN A 73 0.98 33.24 -5.38
N ALA A 74 1.92 32.41 -5.84
CA ALA A 74 1.69 30.99 -6.05
C ALA A 74 1.42 30.26 -4.73
N TRP A 75 2.17 30.57 -3.67
CA TRP A 75 1.93 30.07 -2.31
C TRP A 75 0.55 30.46 -1.81
N ASN A 76 0.17 31.73 -1.89
CA ASN A 76 -1.15 32.19 -1.45
C ASN A 76 -2.29 31.45 -2.17
N ASN A 77 -2.13 31.13 -3.45
CA ASN A 77 -3.11 30.35 -4.20
C ASN A 77 -3.10 28.87 -3.79
N TYR A 78 -1.92 28.31 -3.53
CA TYR A 78 -1.77 26.94 -3.04
C TYR A 78 -2.36 26.76 -1.65
N ALA A 79 -2.00 27.62 -0.69
CA ALA A 79 -2.55 27.61 0.66
C ALA A 79 -4.08 27.74 0.65
N LYS A 80 -4.63 28.66 -0.15
CA LYS A 80 -6.09 28.81 -0.30
C LYS A 80 -6.78 27.55 -0.84
N ARG A 81 -6.17 26.84 -1.80
CA ARG A 81 -6.73 25.62 -2.40
C ARG A 81 -6.64 24.42 -1.47
N THR A 82 -5.58 24.37 -0.68
CA THR A 82 -5.30 23.23 0.18
C THR A 82 -5.99 23.36 1.54
N ASP A 83 -6.33 24.57 1.98
CA ASP A 83 -7.24 24.81 3.11
C ASP A 83 -8.73 24.80 2.70
N ASN A 84 -9.05 25.10 1.43
CA ASN A 84 -10.39 24.97 0.88
C ASN A 84 -10.46 23.83 -0.13
N TYR A 85 -10.52 22.59 0.37
CA TYR A 85 -10.83 21.43 -0.46
C TYR A 85 -12.28 21.56 -0.98
N GLN A 86 -12.44 22.10 -2.19
CA GLN A 86 -13.74 22.14 -2.86
C GLN A 86 -13.94 20.83 -3.62
N VAL A 87 -14.69 19.91 -3.01
CA VAL A 87 -15.16 18.71 -3.68
C VAL A 87 -16.39 19.05 -4.51
N SER A 88 -16.28 18.90 -5.82
CA SER A 88 -17.43 19.04 -6.72
C SER A 88 -18.28 17.78 -6.65
N ILE A 89 -19.50 17.91 -6.11
CA ILE A 89 -20.44 16.80 -6.02
C ILE A 89 -21.17 16.67 -7.37
N PRO A 90 -21.20 15.47 -7.98
CA PRO A 90 -21.95 15.26 -9.20
C PRO A 90 -23.42 15.67 -9.04
N ARG A 91 -23.99 16.34 -10.06
CA ARG A 91 -25.35 16.91 -10.01
C ARG A 91 -26.43 15.91 -9.59
N LYS A 92 -26.26 14.64 -9.96
CA LYS A 92 -27.15 13.52 -9.59
C LYS A 92 -27.29 13.37 -8.07
N TYR A 93 -26.21 13.56 -7.32
CA TYR A 93 -26.15 13.33 -5.88
C TYR A 93 -26.38 14.62 -5.07
N LYS A 94 -26.12 15.79 -5.66
CA LYS A 94 -26.35 17.08 -5.00
C LYS A 94 -27.77 17.23 -4.45
N LYS A 95 -28.79 16.86 -5.23
CA LYS A 95 -30.20 16.90 -4.79
C LYS A 95 -30.52 15.97 -3.61
N VAL A 96 -29.74 14.91 -3.42
CA VAL A 96 -29.92 13.97 -2.30
C VAL A 96 -29.29 14.58 -1.06
N PHE A 97 -28.06 15.07 -1.17
CA PHE A 97 -27.39 15.71 -0.04
C PHE A 97 -28.06 17.01 0.41
N ASP A 98 -28.58 17.83 -0.52
CA ASP A 98 -29.33 19.05 -0.16
C ASP A 98 -30.61 18.71 0.63
N ARG A 99 -31.29 17.60 0.29
CA ARG A 99 -32.46 17.12 1.04
C ARG A 99 -32.09 16.60 2.42
N LEU A 100 -30.98 15.87 2.52
CA LEU A 100 -30.46 15.40 3.80
C LEU A 100 -30.02 16.57 4.69
N ALA A 101 -29.29 17.54 4.14
CA ALA A 101 -28.85 18.75 4.83
C ALA A 101 -30.03 19.52 5.42
N LYS A 102 -31.10 19.70 4.64
CA LYS A 102 -32.36 20.29 5.13
C LYS A 102 -33.04 19.45 6.21
N LYS A 103 -33.08 18.12 6.06
CA LYS A 103 -33.72 17.23 7.03
C LYS A 103 -33.06 17.32 8.41
N TYR A 104 -31.73 17.46 8.44
CA TYR A 104 -30.94 17.53 9.67
C TYR A 104 -30.62 18.97 10.11
N ASP A 105 -31.13 19.98 9.40
CA ASP A 105 -30.87 21.40 9.62
C ASP A 105 -29.39 21.76 9.80
N ILE A 106 -28.54 21.20 8.93
CA ILE A 106 -27.10 21.46 8.93
C ILE A 106 -26.59 21.82 7.54
N PRO A 107 -25.56 22.68 7.43
CA PRO A 107 -24.98 23.02 6.14
C PRO A 107 -24.30 21.79 5.52
N LEU A 108 -24.31 21.73 4.19
CA LEU A 108 -23.72 20.64 3.42
C LEU A 108 -22.22 20.42 3.75
N SER A 109 -21.50 21.51 4.05
CA SER A 109 -20.11 21.50 4.50
C SER A 109 -19.89 20.79 5.84
N LYS A 110 -20.92 20.68 6.68
CA LYS A 110 -20.88 19.90 7.93
C LYS A 110 -21.45 18.49 7.76
N LEU A 111 -22.50 18.34 6.95
CA LEU A 111 -23.11 17.04 6.69
C LEU A 111 -22.13 16.07 6.03
N LEU A 112 -21.37 16.51 5.03
CA LEU A 112 -20.48 15.61 4.27
C LEU A 112 -19.36 15.03 5.12
N PRO A 113 -18.60 15.82 5.92
CA PRO A 113 -17.63 15.26 6.85
C PRO A 113 -18.24 14.27 7.85
N MET A 114 -19.45 14.54 8.36
CA MET A 114 -20.13 13.63 9.28
C MET A 114 -20.42 12.28 8.62
N LEU A 115 -21.01 12.29 7.41
CA LEU A 115 -21.31 11.05 6.68
C LEU A 115 -20.04 10.26 6.32
N VAL A 116 -18.95 10.96 5.97
CA VAL A 116 -17.66 10.33 5.68
C VAL A 116 -17.07 9.69 6.93
N ASN A 117 -17.07 10.40 8.07
CA ASN A 117 -16.57 9.86 9.32
C ASN A 117 -17.39 8.67 9.81
N ASP A 118 -18.72 8.73 9.70
CA ASP A 118 -19.58 7.60 10.07
C ASP A 118 -19.29 6.36 9.22
N GLU A 119 -19.04 6.52 7.92
CA GLU A 119 -18.70 5.41 7.04
C GLU A 119 -17.27 4.90 7.30
N LEU A 120 -16.31 5.79 7.57
CA LEU A 120 -14.96 5.41 7.98
C LEU A 120 -15.01 4.56 9.25
N ASN A 121 -15.71 5.02 10.29
CA ASN A 121 -15.87 4.27 11.53
C ASN A 121 -16.48 2.87 11.29
N ARG A 122 -17.50 2.77 10.43
CA ARG A 122 -18.08 1.47 10.05
C ARG A 122 -17.10 0.56 9.32
N LEU A 123 -16.26 1.12 8.45
CA LEU A 123 -15.23 0.35 7.75
C LEU A 123 -14.13 -0.11 8.71
N GLU A 124 -13.77 0.72 9.69
CA GLU A 124 -12.83 0.35 10.75
C GLU A 124 -13.39 -0.77 11.63
N ASP A 125 -14.66 -0.68 12.04
CA ASP A 125 -15.34 -1.73 12.80
C ASP A 125 -15.39 -3.06 12.03
N LYS A 126 -15.61 -3.01 10.71
CA LYS A 126 -15.57 -4.21 9.85
C LYS A 126 -14.17 -4.79 9.77
N ARG A 127 -13.16 -3.95 9.55
CA ARG A 127 -11.76 -4.36 9.51
C ARG A 127 -11.32 -4.98 10.83
N GLU A 128 -11.75 -4.44 11.96
CA GLU A 128 -11.41 -4.99 13.27
C GLU A 128 -12.05 -6.37 13.48
N LYS A 129 -13.32 -6.55 13.08
CA LYS A 129 -13.96 -7.87 13.05
C LYS A 129 -13.26 -8.85 12.11
N GLU A 130 -12.78 -8.40 10.97
CA GLU A 130 -12.01 -9.23 10.03
C GLU A 130 -10.68 -9.71 10.62
N LYS A 131 -10.03 -8.90 11.47
CA LYS A 131 -8.82 -9.32 12.20
C LYS A 131 -9.09 -10.46 13.18
N ASP A 132 -10.29 -10.52 13.77
CA ASP A 132 -10.65 -11.61 14.70
C ASP A 132 -10.77 -12.96 13.98
N TYR A 133 -11.09 -12.98 12.68
CA TYR A 133 -11.21 -14.22 11.90
C TYR A 133 -9.87 -14.73 11.34
N LEU A 134 -8.86 -13.87 11.21
CA LEU A 134 -7.54 -14.24 10.67
C LEU A 134 -6.85 -15.37 11.47
N PRO A 135 -6.82 -15.35 12.82
CA PRO A 135 -6.28 -16.45 13.61
C PRO A 135 -7.04 -17.77 13.41
N GLU A 136 -8.36 -17.72 13.30
CA GLU A 136 -9.18 -18.91 13.13
C GLU A 136 -9.00 -19.55 11.74
N VAL A 137 -8.92 -18.72 10.69
CA VAL A 137 -8.58 -19.18 9.33
C VAL A 137 -7.17 -19.78 9.29
N SER A 138 -6.19 -19.15 9.96
CA SER A 138 -4.83 -19.69 10.05
C SER A 138 -4.81 -21.05 10.77
N ARG A 139 -5.59 -21.21 11.84
CA ARG A 139 -5.72 -22.48 12.56
C ARG A 139 -6.35 -23.57 11.70
N LEU A 140 -7.41 -23.23 10.98
CA LEU A 140 -8.10 -24.17 10.09
C LEU A 140 -7.21 -24.62 8.92
N ASN A 141 -6.44 -23.70 8.34
CA ASN A 141 -5.47 -24.04 7.30
C ASN A 141 -4.39 -24.99 7.81
N GLN A 142 -3.86 -24.76 9.03
CA GLN A 142 -2.89 -25.67 9.63
C GLN A 142 -3.49 -27.08 9.84
N GLN A 143 -4.72 -27.17 10.36
CA GLN A 143 -5.40 -28.46 10.53
C GLN A 143 -5.64 -29.18 9.20
N LEU A 144 -5.92 -28.43 8.14
CA LEU A 144 -6.13 -28.98 6.80
C LEU A 144 -4.81 -29.52 6.21
N GLU A 145 -3.70 -28.82 6.43
CA GLU A 145 -2.38 -29.25 6.02
C GLU A 145 -1.92 -30.51 6.77
N ASP A 146 -2.12 -30.57 8.09
CA ASP A 146 -1.83 -31.76 8.90
C ASP A 146 -2.62 -33.00 8.39
N LYS A 147 -3.90 -32.82 8.07
CA LYS A 147 -4.74 -33.88 7.49
C LYS A 147 -4.25 -34.32 6.11
N ASN A 148 -3.83 -33.40 5.25
CA ASN A 148 -3.30 -33.73 3.94
C ASN A 148 -1.99 -34.53 4.05
N ASN A 149 -1.13 -34.17 4.99
CA ASN A 149 0.10 -34.91 5.28
C ASN A 149 -0.19 -36.34 5.79
N GLU A 150 -1.21 -36.50 6.64
CA GLU A 150 -1.66 -37.82 7.09
C GLU A 150 -2.20 -38.67 5.94
N ILE A 151 -3.02 -38.08 5.06
CA ILE A 151 -3.52 -38.76 3.85
C ILE A 151 -2.35 -39.20 2.96
N ALA A 152 -1.36 -38.34 2.74
CA ALA A 152 -0.18 -38.68 1.93
C ALA A 152 0.59 -39.86 2.55
N ARG A 153 0.78 -39.86 3.87
CA ARG A 153 1.43 -40.98 4.58
C ARG A 153 0.66 -42.29 4.40
N LEU A 154 -0.66 -42.27 4.56
CA LEU A 154 -1.51 -43.44 4.40
C LEU A 154 -1.52 -43.96 2.95
N GLN A 155 -1.46 -43.07 1.96
CA GLN A 155 -1.34 -43.44 0.55
C GLN A 155 -0.02 -44.16 0.27
N THR A 156 1.10 -43.70 0.85
CA THR A 156 2.40 -44.38 0.74
C THR A 156 2.34 -45.77 1.38
N GLU A 157 1.82 -45.89 2.59
CA GLU A 157 1.70 -47.17 3.30
C GLU A 157 0.81 -48.17 2.52
N LEU A 158 -0.28 -47.67 1.93
CA LEU A 158 -1.18 -48.48 1.12
C LEU A 158 -0.49 -48.98 -0.15
N TYR A 159 0.30 -48.13 -0.83
CA TYR A 159 1.10 -48.53 -1.99
C TYR A 159 2.14 -49.60 -1.64
N GLU A 160 2.86 -49.43 -0.52
CA GLU A 160 3.84 -50.43 -0.05
C GLU A 160 3.18 -51.78 0.24
N LYS A 161 2.00 -51.77 0.89
CA LYS A 161 1.22 -52.97 1.15
C LYS A 161 0.75 -53.65 -0.14
N GLN A 162 0.27 -52.88 -1.13
CA GLN A 162 -0.10 -53.42 -2.44
C GLN A 162 1.09 -54.07 -3.16
N LEU A 163 2.28 -53.45 -3.07
CA LEU A 163 3.49 -54.01 -3.65
C LEU A 163 3.90 -55.33 -2.99
N LEU A 164 3.79 -55.43 -1.67
CA LEU A 164 4.02 -56.67 -0.92
C LEU A 164 3.06 -57.77 -1.35
N ILE A 165 1.76 -57.47 -1.43
CA ILE A 165 0.75 -58.43 -1.90
C ILE A 165 1.10 -58.95 -3.29
N SER A 166 1.42 -58.05 -4.24
CA SER A 166 1.81 -58.45 -5.59
C SER A 166 3.06 -59.33 -5.63
N LYS A 167 4.05 -59.08 -4.77
CA LYS A 167 5.24 -59.94 -4.64
C LYS A 167 4.90 -61.33 -4.09
N PHE A 168 4.01 -61.40 -3.09
CA PHE A 168 3.54 -62.67 -2.55
C PHE A 168 2.75 -63.48 -3.59
N GLU A 169 1.83 -62.84 -4.33
CA GLU A 169 1.06 -63.48 -5.41
C GLU A 169 1.98 -64.04 -6.50
N LYS A 170 2.99 -63.26 -6.93
CA LYS A 170 4.00 -63.74 -7.90
C LYS A 170 4.78 -64.96 -7.39
N LYS A 171 5.19 -64.94 -6.11
CA LYS A 171 5.93 -66.06 -5.51
C LYS A 171 5.09 -67.33 -5.43
N GLN A 172 3.79 -67.22 -5.11
CA GLN A 172 2.89 -68.38 -5.13
C GLN A 172 2.70 -68.96 -6.53
N ILE A 173 2.57 -68.10 -7.56
CA ILE A 173 2.46 -68.54 -8.95
C ILE A 173 3.75 -69.27 -9.39
N GLU A 174 4.93 -68.78 -8.99
CA GLU A 174 6.22 -69.43 -9.28
C GLU A 174 6.37 -70.78 -8.54
N GLU A 175 5.92 -70.88 -7.29
CA GLU A 175 5.94 -72.13 -6.51
C GLU A 175 4.96 -73.17 -7.09
N ASP A 176 3.74 -72.78 -7.44
CA ASP A 176 2.71 -73.67 -8.05
C ASP A 176 3.12 -74.17 -9.44
N THR A 177 3.85 -73.35 -10.23
CA THR A 177 4.35 -73.78 -11.56
C THR A 177 5.58 -74.69 -11.48
N THR A 178 6.33 -74.63 -10.38
CA THR A 178 7.49 -75.51 -10.16
C THR A 178 7.05 -76.88 -9.62
N GLU A 179 5.99 -76.96 -8.81
CA GLU A 179 5.43 -78.24 -8.34
C GLU A 179 4.65 -79.01 -9.43
N GLN A 180 4.19 -78.34 -10.49
CA GLN A 180 3.51 -78.99 -11.62
C GLN A 180 4.45 -79.57 -12.70
N ASN A 181 5.78 -79.45 -12.58
CA ASN A 181 6.70 -80.09 -13.53
C ASN A 181 7.84 -80.88 -12.87
N PRO A 182 7.56 -82.09 -12.35
CA PRO A 182 8.60 -83.06 -12.02
C PRO A 182 9.01 -83.97 -13.20
N PHE A 183 8.52 -83.74 -14.43
CA PHE A 183 8.78 -84.62 -15.58
C PHE A 183 9.09 -83.82 -16.86
N SER A 184 10.30 -83.25 -16.95
CA SER A 184 10.90 -82.92 -18.26
C SER A 184 12.21 -83.65 -18.53
N GLU A 185 12.58 -84.62 -17.70
CA GLU A 185 13.56 -85.66 -18.06
C GLU A 185 12.77 -86.95 -18.33
N PHE A 186 13.14 -87.70 -19.36
CA PHE A 186 12.45 -88.85 -19.97
C PHE A 186 11.41 -88.51 -21.05
N ASN A 187 11.90 -88.26 -22.27
CA ASN A 187 11.48 -89.03 -23.44
C ASN A 187 12.29 -88.62 -24.69
N GLU A 188 13.49 -89.20 -24.84
CA GLU A 188 14.11 -89.42 -26.16
C GLU A 188 14.85 -90.76 -26.13
N PHE A 189 14.08 -91.85 -26.16
CA PHE A 189 14.52 -93.14 -26.69
C PHE A 189 13.32 -93.78 -27.39
N GLU A 190 13.22 -93.57 -28.69
CA GLU A 190 12.84 -94.56 -29.72
C GLU A 190 13.08 -93.98 -31.12
#